data_AF-A0A6I1EGH4-F1
#
_entry.id   AF-A0A6I1EGH4-F1
#
_cell.length_a   1.000
_cell.length_b   1.000
_cell.length_c   1.000
_cell.angle_alpha   90.00
_cell.angle_beta   90.00
_cell.angle_gamma   90.00
#
_symmetry.space_group_name_H-M   'P 1'
#
loop_
_entity.id
_entity.type
_entity.pdbx_description
1 polymer ?
#
loop_
_entity_poly.entity_id
_entity_poly.type
_entity_poly.pdbx_seq_one_letter_code
_entity_poly.pdbx_strand_id
1 'polypeptide(L)'
;MRSQAALPVTSNFFVDNGIGSTNDMINLAFSPEGAWFREEGTVLLANEFRMESPVYQTILTAVARGANEWSAISGTTGKVDVTAYLSRLENIFKLIEKRAPLNGRLAGKGVRYYLSDPFFKFWYRFVDPLDQRSLAARAQWPRLQEYCRENWPTYTGRTLEDWFLARYRSDREWDQVGPWWDRRGENEIDLVALSHAGKKIVFAEVKRNPERLDMHALHVKGEAFLKANGSLAGYTQEYRGLSLEDM
;
A
#
# COMPACT_ATOMS: atom_id res chain seq x y z
N MET A 1 -21.40 21.90 -5.20
CA MET A 1 -21.06 20.82 -6.16
C MET A 1 -19.91 21.27 -7.04
N ARG A 2 -18.68 20.94 -6.65
CA ARG A 2 -17.52 20.73 -7.53
C ARG A 2 -16.63 19.74 -6.80
N SER A 3 -16.91 18.46 -7.03
CA SER A 3 -16.11 17.31 -6.59
C SER A 3 -15.50 16.74 -7.86
N GLN A 4 -14.30 17.20 -8.18
CA GLN A 4 -13.41 16.66 -9.22
C GLN A 4 -11.99 17.09 -8.84
N ALA A 5 -11.35 16.28 -8.01
CA ALA A 5 -9.90 16.31 -7.83
C ALA A 5 -9.45 14.90 -7.42
N ALA A 6 -9.74 13.92 -8.28
CA ALA A 6 -8.88 12.75 -8.35
C ALA A 6 -7.57 13.26 -8.94
N LEU A 7 -6.52 13.34 -8.12
CA LEU A 7 -5.21 13.94 -8.44
C LEU A 7 -4.65 13.35 -9.75
N PRO A 8 -4.66 14.09 -10.88
CA PRO A 8 -4.20 13.57 -12.17
C PRO A 8 -2.69 13.75 -12.40
N VAL A 9 -1.94 14.29 -11.44
CA VAL A 9 -0.69 14.98 -11.80
C VAL A 9 0.52 14.04 -11.94
N THR A 10 0.52 12.86 -11.35
CA THR A 10 1.78 12.10 -11.19
C THR A 10 1.88 10.86 -12.06
N SER A 11 0.78 10.14 -12.29
CA SER A 11 0.76 9.05 -13.27
C SER A 11 0.87 9.58 -14.70
N ASN A 12 0.25 10.72 -14.99
CA ASN A 12 0.27 11.29 -16.34
C ASN A 12 1.56 12.06 -16.61
N PHE A 13 2.18 12.75 -15.65
CA PHE A 13 3.40 13.52 -15.95
C PHE A 13 4.55 12.66 -16.49
N PHE A 14 4.92 11.55 -15.83
CA PHE A 14 6.06 10.75 -16.28
C PHE A 14 5.75 10.04 -17.61
N VAL A 15 4.53 9.55 -17.79
CA VAL A 15 4.08 8.88 -19.01
C VAL A 15 3.95 9.87 -20.18
N ASP A 16 3.33 11.04 -19.95
CA ASP A 16 3.13 12.10 -20.95
C ASP A 16 4.44 12.77 -21.39
N ASN A 17 5.49 12.70 -20.55
CA ASN A 17 6.84 13.20 -20.90
C ASN A 17 7.78 12.09 -21.41
N GLY A 18 7.27 10.90 -21.75
CA GLY A 18 8.08 9.82 -22.33
C GLY A 18 9.11 9.21 -21.38
N ILE A 19 8.98 9.44 -20.07
CA ILE A 19 9.85 8.89 -19.02
C ILE A 19 9.36 7.48 -18.71
N GLY A 20 9.86 6.51 -19.47
CA GLY A 20 9.41 5.12 -19.40
C GLY A 20 10.17 4.24 -18.40
N SER A 21 11.39 4.63 -18.00
CA SER A 21 12.21 3.82 -17.08
C SER A 21 12.12 4.34 -15.64
N THR A 22 12.11 3.40 -14.68
CA THR A 22 12.19 3.73 -13.24
C THR A 22 13.39 4.63 -12.93
N ASN A 23 14.54 4.40 -13.59
CA ASN A 23 15.74 5.20 -13.36
C ASN A 23 15.54 6.65 -13.81
N ASP A 24 14.90 6.88 -14.95
CA ASP A 24 14.66 8.23 -15.44
C ASP A 24 13.66 8.97 -14.54
N MET A 25 12.64 8.27 -14.03
CA MET A 25 11.71 8.83 -13.04
C MET A 25 12.44 9.24 -11.75
N ILE A 26 13.30 8.37 -11.21
CA ILE A 26 14.09 8.65 -10.01
C ILE A 26 15.06 9.80 -10.25
N ASN A 27 15.75 9.81 -11.39
CA ASN A 27 16.69 10.86 -11.77
C ASN A 27 15.98 12.21 -11.84
N LEU A 28 14.83 12.28 -12.52
CA LEU A 28 14.05 13.49 -12.59
C LEU A 28 13.54 13.91 -11.21
N ALA A 29 12.91 13.01 -10.46
CA ALA A 29 12.34 13.31 -9.14
C ALA A 29 13.40 13.86 -8.16
N PHE A 30 14.66 13.44 -8.30
CA PHE A 30 15.80 13.91 -7.52
C PHE A 30 16.83 14.63 -8.39
N SER A 31 16.39 15.75 -8.97
CA SER A 31 17.19 16.72 -9.71
C SER A 31 16.71 18.15 -9.41
N PRO A 32 17.43 19.21 -9.83
CA PRO A 32 16.90 20.56 -9.82
C PRO A 32 15.55 20.67 -10.55
N GLU A 33 15.40 19.99 -11.69
CA GLU A 33 14.20 20.00 -12.53
C GLU A 33 12.99 19.34 -11.86
N GLY A 34 13.23 18.41 -10.93
CA GLY A 34 12.19 17.74 -10.14
C GLY A 34 11.68 18.51 -8.93
N ALA A 35 12.07 19.78 -8.75
CA ALA A 35 11.66 20.57 -7.57
C ALA A 35 10.14 20.69 -7.43
N TRP A 36 9.43 20.95 -8.54
CA TRP A 36 7.97 21.04 -8.57
C TRP A 36 7.32 19.77 -8.00
N PHE A 37 7.81 18.58 -8.38
CA PHE A 37 7.26 17.30 -7.93
C PHE A 37 7.48 17.08 -6.43
N ARG A 38 8.64 17.48 -5.91
CA ARG A 38 8.96 17.33 -4.48
C ARG A 38 8.15 18.30 -3.61
N GLU A 39 7.91 19.50 -4.10
CA GLU A 39 7.14 20.53 -3.40
C GLU A 39 5.62 20.29 -3.48
N GLU A 40 5.15 19.65 -4.56
CA GLU A 40 3.74 19.37 -4.83
C GLU A 40 3.02 18.73 -3.63
N GLY A 41 3.66 17.78 -2.95
CA GLY A 41 3.04 17.10 -1.81
C GLY A 41 2.68 18.07 -0.67
N THR A 42 3.58 19.01 -0.36
CA THR A 42 3.30 20.04 0.64
C THR A 42 2.17 20.97 0.19
N VAL A 43 2.18 21.38 -1.09
CA VAL A 43 1.18 22.29 -1.67
C VAL A 43 -0.21 21.65 -1.66
N LEU A 44 -0.33 20.41 -2.11
CA LEU A 44 -1.59 19.67 -2.13
C LEU A 44 -2.18 19.54 -0.72
N LEU A 45 -1.37 19.14 0.26
CA LEU A 45 -1.82 18.96 1.64
C LEU A 45 -2.20 20.30 2.29
N ALA A 46 -1.48 21.38 1.98
CA ALA A 46 -1.79 22.73 2.48
C ALA A 46 -3.13 23.26 1.91
N ASN A 47 -3.36 23.06 0.60
CA ASN A 47 -4.57 23.50 -0.08
C ASN A 47 -5.81 22.74 0.40
N GLU A 48 -5.70 21.43 0.62
CA GLU A 48 -6.82 20.57 1.01
C GLU A 48 -7.18 20.69 2.50
N PHE A 49 -6.21 20.85 3.40
CA PHE A 49 -6.46 20.66 4.84
C PHE A 49 -6.52 21.93 5.69
N ARG A 50 -6.03 23.07 5.19
CA ARG A 50 -6.05 24.36 5.90
C ARG A 50 -5.63 24.23 7.39
N MET A 51 -6.45 24.69 8.34
CA MET A 51 -6.12 24.71 9.78
C MET A 51 -6.03 23.33 10.45
N GLU A 52 -6.67 22.30 9.87
CA GLU A 52 -6.61 20.92 10.38
C GLU A 52 -5.38 20.15 9.84
N SER A 53 -4.56 20.79 9.00
CA SER A 53 -3.41 20.17 8.31
C SER A 53 -2.48 19.35 9.22
N PRO A 54 -2.11 19.78 10.44
CA PRO A 54 -1.19 19.01 11.27
C PRO A 54 -1.69 17.61 11.67
N VAL A 55 -3.00 17.45 11.90
CA VAL A 55 -3.58 16.14 12.27
C VAL A 55 -3.60 15.20 11.07
N TYR A 56 -4.05 15.68 9.90
CA TYR A 56 -4.02 14.87 8.68
C TYR A 56 -2.59 14.48 8.29
N GLN A 57 -1.64 15.40 8.39
CA GLN A 57 -0.21 15.11 8.15
C GLN A 57 0.32 14.03 9.08
N THR A 58 -0.06 14.09 10.37
CA THR A 58 0.36 13.10 11.37
C THR A 58 -0.21 11.72 11.05
N ILE A 59 -1.50 11.64 10.70
CA ILE A 59 -2.17 10.39 10.32
C ILE A 59 -1.56 9.82 9.03
N LEU A 60 -1.41 10.62 7.98
CA LEU A 60 -0.85 10.17 6.70
C LEU A 60 0.60 9.71 6.86
N THR A 61 1.41 10.43 7.64
CA THR A 61 2.78 10.01 7.98
C THR A 61 2.79 8.68 8.75
N ALA A 62 1.88 8.50 9.71
CA ALA A 62 1.77 7.27 10.48
C ALA A 62 1.43 6.09 9.57
N VAL A 63 0.41 6.24 8.71
CA VAL A 63 0.00 5.22 7.74
C VAL A 63 1.14 4.90 6.75
N ALA A 64 1.84 5.92 6.24
CA ALA A 64 2.98 5.73 5.35
C ALA A 64 4.13 4.95 6.00
N ARG A 65 4.27 5.05 7.32
CA ARG A 65 5.25 4.32 8.13
C ARG A 65 4.76 2.94 8.60
N GLY A 66 3.57 2.52 8.17
CA GLY A 66 3.02 1.20 8.46
C GLY A 66 2.14 1.13 9.71
N ALA A 67 1.78 2.26 10.32
CA ALA A 67 0.71 2.29 11.32
C ALA A 67 -0.64 2.10 10.61
N ASN A 68 -0.98 0.85 10.35
CA ASN A 68 -2.14 0.52 9.51
C ASN A 68 -3.40 0.24 10.34
N GLU A 69 -3.31 0.08 11.66
CA GLU A 69 -4.48 -0.15 12.51
C GLU A 69 -4.97 1.15 13.15
N TRP A 70 -6.29 1.25 13.40
CA TRP A 70 -6.87 2.43 14.05
C TRP A 70 -6.18 2.74 15.39
N SER A 71 -5.88 1.74 16.20
CA SER A 71 -5.19 1.87 17.49
C SER A 71 -3.77 2.45 17.33
N ALA A 72 -3.02 1.95 16.35
CA ALA A 72 -1.68 2.43 16.05
C ALA A 72 -1.71 3.89 15.56
N ILE A 73 -2.66 4.24 14.68
CA ILE A 73 -2.83 5.61 14.17
C ILE A 73 -3.26 6.55 15.29
N SER A 74 -4.29 6.19 16.06
CA SER A 74 -4.81 6.99 17.17
C SER A 74 -3.73 7.25 18.23
N GLY A 75 -2.80 6.31 18.43
CA GLY A 75 -1.66 6.48 19.32
C GLY A 75 -0.69 7.60 18.89
N THR A 76 -0.67 7.98 17.61
CA THR A 76 0.23 9.03 17.09
C THR A 76 -0.29 10.45 17.29
N THR A 77 -1.61 10.63 17.44
CA THR A 77 -2.27 11.93 17.55
C THR A 77 -2.63 12.31 18.99
N GLY A 78 -2.21 11.51 19.98
CA GLY A 78 -2.48 11.75 21.40
C GLY A 78 -3.96 11.61 21.75
N LYS A 79 -4.60 12.71 22.19
CA LYS A 79 -6.02 12.72 22.62
C LYS A 79 -7.02 13.06 21.50
N VAL A 80 -6.53 13.37 20.30
CA VAL A 80 -7.41 13.72 19.18
C VAL A 80 -8.09 12.46 18.64
N ASP A 81 -9.42 12.48 18.53
CA ASP A 81 -10.17 11.41 17.87
C ASP A 81 -9.91 11.42 16.36
N VAL A 82 -9.26 10.37 15.87
CA VAL A 82 -8.88 10.21 14.46
C VAL A 82 -10.02 9.74 13.56
N THR A 83 -11.18 9.35 14.12
CA THR A 83 -12.26 8.70 13.37
C THR A 83 -12.82 9.58 12.25
N ALA A 84 -13.09 10.85 12.55
CA ALA A 84 -13.57 11.80 11.55
C ALA A 84 -12.50 12.10 10.47
N TYR A 85 -11.24 12.21 10.88
CA TYR A 85 -10.11 12.45 9.98
C TYR A 85 -9.91 11.29 9.00
N LEU A 86 -9.89 10.05 9.51
CA LEU A 86 -9.80 8.84 8.68
C LEU A 86 -10.97 8.74 7.70
N SER A 87 -12.19 9.04 8.17
CA SER A 87 -13.36 9.06 7.28
C SER A 87 -13.24 10.08 6.15
N ARG A 88 -12.74 11.30 6.43
CA ARG A 88 -12.52 12.32 5.40
C ARG A 88 -11.38 11.93 4.45
N LEU A 89 -10.26 11.43 4.96
CA LEU A 89 -9.14 10.94 4.16
C LEU A 89 -9.55 9.83 3.18
N GLU A 90 -10.45 8.93 3.61
CA GLU A 90 -10.97 7.84 2.78
C GLU A 90 -12.06 8.32 1.80
N ASN A 91 -13.05 9.06 2.30
CA ASN A 91 -14.29 9.29 1.56
C ASN A 91 -14.29 10.59 0.76
N ILE A 92 -13.56 11.60 1.22
CA ILE A 92 -13.50 12.93 0.59
C ILE A 92 -12.20 13.05 -0.20
N PHE A 93 -11.05 12.93 0.47
CA PHE A 93 -9.76 13.20 -0.13
C PHE A 93 -9.21 12.02 -0.96
N LYS A 94 -9.74 10.80 -0.72
CA LYS A 94 -9.31 9.58 -1.44
C LYS A 94 -7.81 9.31 -1.32
N LEU A 95 -7.21 9.71 -0.20
CA LEU A 95 -5.77 9.56 0.07
C LEU A 95 -5.45 8.28 0.84
N ILE A 96 -6.44 7.72 1.52
CA ILE A 96 -6.33 6.41 2.15
C ILE A 96 -7.47 5.50 1.69
N GLU A 97 -7.23 4.21 1.82
CA GLU A 97 -8.23 3.16 1.66
C GLU A 97 -8.24 2.25 2.90
N LYS A 98 -9.40 1.67 3.18
CA LYS A 98 -9.53 0.55 4.12
C LYS A 98 -9.37 -0.76 3.37
N ARG A 99 -8.64 -1.69 3.97
CA ARG A 99 -8.67 -3.11 3.59
C ARG A 99 -9.13 -3.94 4.78
N ALA A 100 -9.85 -5.01 4.47
CA ALA A 100 -10.28 -6.03 5.40
C ALA A 100 -9.70 -7.38 4.93
N PRO A 101 -9.55 -8.36 5.84
CA PRO A 101 -9.21 -9.72 5.41
C PRO A 101 -10.35 -10.25 4.52
N LEU A 102 -10.08 -11.25 3.68
CA LEU A 102 -10.97 -11.77 2.63
C LEU A 102 -12.46 -11.85 3.01
N ASN A 103 -12.77 -12.43 4.19
CA ASN A 103 -14.13 -12.63 4.70
C ASN A 103 -14.57 -11.58 5.74
N GLY A 104 -13.75 -10.54 5.93
CA GLY A 104 -13.96 -9.46 6.89
C GLY A 104 -14.83 -8.35 6.34
N ARG A 105 -15.48 -7.60 7.23
CA ARG A 105 -16.19 -6.38 6.88
C ARG A 105 -15.21 -5.21 6.83
N LEU A 106 -15.45 -4.24 5.94
CA LEU A 106 -14.75 -2.94 5.92
C LEU A 106 -15.16 -2.01 7.09
N ALA A 107 -15.49 -2.59 8.24
CA ALA A 107 -15.84 -1.89 9.45
C ALA A 107 -15.50 -2.77 10.66
N GLY A 108 -15.03 -2.12 11.74
CA GLY A 108 -14.73 -2.79 13.01
C GLY A 108 -13.31 -3.34 13.11
N LYS A 109 -13.14 -4.35 13.97
CA LYS A 109 -11.83 -4.92 14.31
C LYS A 109 -11.20 -5.63 13.11
N GLY A 110 -9.90 -5.44 12.92
CA GLY A 110 -9.13 -6.04 11.84
C GLY A 110 -9.13 -5.23 10.54
N VAL A 111 -9.82 -4.09 10.46
CA VAL A 111 -9.65 -3.16 9.33
C VAL A 111 -8.29 -2.49 9.41
N ARG A 112 -7.60 -2.44 8.26
CA ARG A 112 -6.32 -1.76 8.11
C ARG A 112 -6.43 -0.60 7.12
N TYR A 113 -5.73 0.49 7.38
CA TYR A 113 -5.70 1.72 6.59
C TYR A 113 -4.39 1.82 5.84
N TYR A 114 -4.46 2.24 4.58
CA TYR A 114 -3.31 2.33 3.71
C TYR A 114 -3.42 3.55 2.81
N LEU A 115 -2.29 4.14 2.43
CA LEU A 115 -2.30 5.15 1.36
C LEU A 115 -2.88 4.54 0.09
N SER A 116 -3.76 5.25 -0.59
CA SER A 116 -4.34 4.81 -1.87
C SER A 116 -3.63 5.47 -3.06
N ASP A 117 -3.22 6.73 -2.89
CA ASP A 117 -2.64 7.55 -3.95
C ASP A 117 -1.16 7.17 -4.24
N PRO A 118 -0.80 6.79 -5.49
CA PRO A 118 0.57 6.41 -5.86
C PRO A 118 1.61 7.52 -5.64
N PHE A 119 1.23 8.78 -5.78
CA PHE A 119 2.14 9.89 -5.53
C PHE A 119 2.44 10.05 -4.06
N PHE A 120 1.42 10.08 -3.20
CA PHE A 120 1.65 10.18 -1.76
C PHE A 120 2.39 8.96 -1.21
N LYS A 121 2.17 7.76 -1.77
CA LYS A 121 2.99 6.58 -1.46
C LYS A 121 4.47 6.85 -1.72
N PHE A 122 4.82 7.39 -2.89
CA PHE A 122 6.20 7.74 -3.24
C PHE A 122 6.72 8.89 -2.35
N TRP A 123 5.94 9.97 -2.25
CA TRP A 123 6.34 11.21 -1.60
C TRP A 123 6.62 11.00 -0.11
N TYR A 124 5.72 10.33 0.63
CA TYR A 124 5.96 10.01 2.04
C TYR A 124 7.11 9.01 2.26
N ARG A 125 7.43 8.17 1.26
CA ARG A 125 8.54 7.21 1.36
C ARG A 125 9.90 7.84 1.08
N PHE A 126 9.99 8.72 0.08
CA PHE A 126 11.27 9.13 -0.50
C PHE A 126 11.53 10.64 -0.49
N VAL A 127 10.52 11.47 -0.25
CA VAL A 127 10.65 12.94 -0.32
C VAL A 127 10.45 13.58 1.05
N ASP A 128 9.33 13.30 1.70
CA ASP A 128 8.95 13.93 2.96
C ASP A 128 9.84 13.61 4.16
N PRO A 129 10.44 12.41 4.32
CA PRO A 129 11.17 12.14 5.55
C PRO A 129 12.34 13.12 5.76
N LEU A 130 12.62 13.43 7.03
CA LEU A 130 13.51 14.54 7.42
C LEU A 130 14.91 14.44 6.78
N ASP A 131 15.47 13.23 6.73
CA ASP A 131 16.79 12.98 6.16
C ASP A 131 16.81 13.26 4.65
N GLN A 132 15.76 12.83 3.92
CA GLN A 132 15.62 13.08 2.49
C GLN A 132 15.43 14.57 2.19
N ARG A 133 14.60 15.27 2.97
CA ARG A 133 14.47 16.75 2.85
C ARG A 133 15.80 17.46 3.12
N SER A 134 16.56 17.00 4.12
CA SER A 134 17.88 17.55 4.46
C SER A 134 18.92 17.31 3.35
N LEU A 135 18.89 16.15 2.70
CA LEU A 135 19.73 15.87 1.52
C LEU A 135 19.33 16.75 0.33
N ALA A 136 18.03 16.92 0.08
CA ALA A 136 17.51 17.75 -1.01
C ALA A 136 17.89 19.24 -0.84
N ALA A 137 17.78 19.77 0.38
CA ALA A 137 18.18 21.15 0.70
C ALA A 137 19.68 21.41 0.46
N ARG A 138 20.52 20.37 0.53
CA ARG A 138 21.96 20.41 0.24
C ARG A 138 22.31 19.96 -1.18
N ALA A 139 21.31 19.83 -2.05
CA ALA A 139 21.44 19.36 -3.43
C ALA A 139 22.21 18.02 -3.56
N GLN A 140 22.09 17.13 -2.58
CA GLN A 140 22.73 15.81 -2.57
C GLN A 140 21.96 14.80 -3.43
N TRP A 141 21.74 15.13 -4.71
CA TRP A 141 20.93 14.35 -5.65
C TRP A 141 21.42 12.92 -5.83
N PRO A 142 22.73 12.63 -6.02
CA PRO A 142 23.19 11.26 -6.21
C PRO A 142 22.83 10.35 -5.03
N ARG A 143 22.93 10.86 -3.79
CA ARG A 143 22.58 10.11 -2.58
C ARG A 143 21.09 9.82 -2.49
N LEU A 144 20.24 10.77 -2.88
CA LEU A 144 18.79 10.56 -2.90
C LEU A 144 18.37 9.54 -3.97
N GLN A 145 18.98 9.62 -5.14
CA GLN A 145 18.73 8.66 -6.23
C GLN A 145 19.18 7.26 -5.84
N GLU A 146 20.38 7.11 -5.25
CA GLU A 146 20.89 5.84 -4.72
C GLU A 146 19.96 5.28 -3.65
N TYR A 147 19.62 6.07 -2.63
CA TYR A 147 18.66 5.69 -1.59
C TYR A 147 17.33 5.20 -2.18
N CYS A 148 16.78 5.93 -3.16
CA CYS A 148 15.52 5.56 -3.78
C CYS A 148 15.65 4.23 -4.55
N ARG A 149 16.71 4.03 -5.33
CA ARG A 149 16.96 2.78 -6.07
C ARG A 149 17.10 1.58 -5.14
N GLU A 150 17.89 1.70 -4.08
CA GLU A 150 18.09 0.62 -3.09
C GLU A 150 16.78 0.22 -2.41
N ASN A 151 15.90 1.18 -2.16
CA ASN A 151 14.65 0.98 -1.45
C ASN A 151 13.45 0.73 -2.39
N TRP A 152 13.65 0.84 -3.71
CA TRP A 152 12.61 0.66 -4.72
C TRP A 152 11.96 -0.73 -4.69
N PRO A 153 12.71 -1.85 -4.52
CA PRO A 153 12.10 -3.16 -4.42
C PRO A 153 11.14 -3.27 -3.24
N THR A 154 11.54 -2.79 -2.06
CA THR A 154 10.65 -2.80 -0.88
C THR A 154 9.42 -1.93 -1.09
N TYR A 155 9.59 -0.74 -1.67
CA TYR A 155 8.49 0.17 -1.98
C TYR A 155 7.44 -0.43 -2.94
N THR A 156 7.91 -1.12 -3.98
CA THR A 156 7.04 -1.71 -5.02
C THR A 156 6.56 -3.12 -4.69
N GLY A 157 6.95 -3.71 -3.55
CA GLY A 157 6.50 -5.04 -3.13
C GLY A 157 4.98 -5.12 -3.03
N ARG A 158 4.36 -4.11 -2.43
CA ARG A 158 2.91 -4.05 -2.30
C ARG A 158 2.18 -3.79 -3.62
N THR A 159 2.77 -2.99 -4.50
CA THR A 159 2.22 -2.80 -5.85
C THR A 159 2.17 -4.14 -6.60
N LEU A 160 3.15 -5.01 -6.39
CA LEU A 160 3.14 -6.37 -6.93
C LEU A 160 2.02 -7.24 -6.30
N GLU A 161 1.83 -7.17 -4.98
CA GLU A 161 0.70 -7.83 -4.30
C GLU A 161 -0.65 -7.38 -4.90
N ASP A 162 -0.85 -6.06 -5.04
CA ASP A 162 -2.06 -5.47 -5.61
C ASP A 162 -2.28 -5.91 -7.07
N TRP A 163 -1.20 -6.07 -7.85
CA TRP A 163 -1.25 -6.58 -9.22
C TRP A 163 -1.73 -8.03 -9.28
N PHE A 164 -1.17 -8.93 -8.45
CA PHE A 164 -1.62 -10.32 -8.39
C PHE A 164 -3.06 -10.44 -7.91
N LEU A 165 -3.45 -9.65 -6.90
CA LEU A 165 -4.83 -9.60 -6.45
C LEU A 165 -5.77 -9.19 -7.60
N ALA A 166 -5.41 -8.17 -8.38
CA ALA A 166 -6.20 -7.77 -9.55
C ALA A 166 -6.25 -8.87 -10.63
N ARG A 167 -5.11 -9.54 -10.91
CA ARG A 167 -5.03 -10.63 -11.87
C ARG A 167 -5.91 -11.81 -11.50
N TYR A 168 -5.91 -12.25 -10.24
CA TYR A 168 -6.79 -13.31 -9.76
C TYR A 168 -8.26 -12.86 -9.73
N ARG A 169 -8.56 -11.61 -9.34
CA ARG A 169 -9.94 -11.07 -9.41
C ARG A 169 -10.52 -11.02 -10.81
N SER A 170 -9.68 -10.84 -11.83
CA SER A 170 -10.10 -10.81 -13.23
C SER A 170 -10.43 -12.20 -13.79
N ASP A 171 -9.97 -13.25 -13.12
CA ASP A 171 -10.20 -14.63 -13.51
C ASP A 171 -11.52 -15.14 -12.93
N ARG A 172 -12.37 -15.71 -13.79
CA ARG A 172 -13.71 -16.18 -13.42
C ARG A 172 -13.71 -17.49 -12.64
N GLU A 173 -12.54 -18.14 -12.46
CA GLU A 173 -12.41 -19.33 -11.60
C GLU A 173 -12.72 -19.02 -10.13
N TRP A 174 -12.47 -17.78 -9.68
CA TRP A 174 -12.49 -17.42 -8.27
C TRP A 174 -13.73 -16.65 -7.86
N ASP A 175 -14.41 -17.12 -6.82
CA ASP A 175 -15.57 -16.44 -6.22
C ASP A 175 -15.11 -15.27 -5.33
N GLN A 176 -13.99 -15.44 -4.63
CA GLN A 176 -13.46 -14.46 -3.68
C GLN A 176 -11.94 -14.40 -3.78
N VAL A 177 -11.39 -13.18 -3.85
CA VAL A 177 -9.95 -12.94 -3.92
C VAL A 177 -9.56 -11.72 -3.10
N GLY A 178 -8.58 -11.90 -2.20
CA GLY A 178 -8.19 -10.88 -1.26
C GLY A 178 -7.07 -11.32 -0.32
N PRO A 179 -6.43 -10.37 0.37
CA PRO A 179 -5.49 -10.70 1.43
C PRO A 179 -6.23 -11.27 2.63
N TRP A 180 -5.52 -11.94 3.53
CA TRP A 180 -6.07 -12.38 4.80
C TRP A 180 -5.09 -12.15 5.94
N TRP A 181 -5.61 -11.76 7.09
CA TRP A 181 -4.87 -11.78 8.35
C TRP A 181 -5.78 -12.26 9.47
N ASP A 182 -5.20 -12.90 10.47
CA ASP A 182 -5.95 -13.33 11.64
C ASP A 182 -6.36 -12.15 12.53
N ARG A 183 -7.15 -12.41 13.58
CA ARG A 183 -7.63 -11.36 14.49
C ARG A 183 -6.53 -10.62 15.25
N ARG A 184 -5.36 -11.25 15.43
CA ARG A 184 -4.22 -10.68 16.16
C ARG A 184 -3.20 -10.04 15.22
N GLY A 185 -3.33 -10.26 13.90
CA GLY A 185 -2.35 -9.88 12.91
C GLY A 185 -1.05 -10.69 12.97
N GLU A 186 -1.05 -11.83 13.67
CA GLU A 186 0.14 -12.70 13.82
C GLU A 186 0.41 -13.49 12.53
N ASN A 187 -0.67 -13.90 11.85
CA ASN A 187 -0.63 -14.54 10.54
C ASN A 187 -1.22 -13.60 9.48
N GLU A 188 -0.50 -13.43 8.37
CA GLU A 188 -0.93 -12.66 7.20
C GLU A 188 -0.55 -13.40 5.92
N ILE A 189 -1.51 -13.52 5.00
CA ILE A 189 -1.38 -14.12 3.68
C ILE A 189 -1.70 -13.03 2.66
N ASP A 190 -0.76 -12.77 1.75
CA ASP A 190 -0.86 -11.67 0.78
C ASP A 190 -2.04 -11.88 -0.18
N LEU A 191 -2.27 -13.12 -0.62
CA LEU A 191 -3.36 -13.50 -1.51
C LEU A 191 -3.99 -14.82 -1.11
N VAL A 192 -5.31 -14.79 -0.95
CA VAL A 192 -6.17 -15.98 -0.86
C VAL A 192 -7.20 -15.90 -1.98
N ALA A 193 -7.31 -16.96 -2.77
CA ALA A 193 -8.34 -17.10 -3.80
C ALA A 193 -9.19 -18.35 -3.54
N LEU A 194 -10.51 -18.19 -3.50
CA LEU A 194 -11.47 -19.24 -3.18
C LEU A 194 -12.36 -19.54 -4.37
N SER A 195 -12.57 -20.83 -4.65
CA SER A 195 -13.56 -21.34 -5.59
C SER A 195 -14.45 -22.37 -4.87
N HIS A 196 -15.71 -22.01 -4.65
CA HIS A 196 -16.75 -22.86 -4.06
C HIS A 196 -17.19 -23.97 -5.02
N ALA A 197 -17.32 -23.65 -6.31
CA ALA A 197 -17.68 -24.62 -7.35
C ALA A 197 -16.64 -25.73 -7.46
N GLY A 198 -15.36 -25.36 -7.50
CA GLY A 198 -14.24 -26.31 -7.55
C GLY A 198 -13.80 -26.87 -6.20
N LYS A 199 -14.38 -26.39 -5.08
CA LYS A 199 -13.88 -26.62 -3.71
C LYS A 199 -12.37 -26.45 -3.59
N LYS A 200 -11.84 -25.35 -4.13
CA LYS A 200 -10.41 -25.06 -4.23
C LYS A 200 -10.05 -23.78 -3.50
N ILE A 201 -8.86 -23.76 -2.90
CA ILE A 201 -8.26 -22.58 -2.26
C ILE A 201 -6.82 -22.46 -2.74
N VAL A 202 -6.44 -21.26 -3.17
CA VAL A 202 -5.04 -20.89 -3.37
C VAL A 202 -4.62 -19.97 -2.24
N PHE A 203 -3.54 -20.33 -1.56
CA PHE A 203 -2.80 -19.46 -0.65
C PHE A 203 -1.51 -19.03 -1.35
N ALA A 204 -1.23 -17.73 -1.38
CA ALA A 204 -0.02 -17.22 -1.99
C ALA A 204 0.67 -16.14 -1.17
N GLU A 205 1.99 -16.23 -1.14
CA GLU A 205 2.90 -15.18 -0.67
C GLU A 205 3.50 -14.50 -1.91
N VAL A 206 3.58 -13.17 -1.89
CA VAL A 206 4.12 -12.38 -2.98
C VAL A 206 5.45 -11.78 -2.55
N LYS A 207 6.50 -12.01 -3.33
CA LYS A 207 7.83 -11.41 -3.11
C LYS A 207 8.45 -11.02 -4.44
N ARG A 208 9.00 -9.81 -4.50
CA ARG A 208 9.76 -9.39 -5.69
C ARG A 208 10.99 -10.26 -5.96
N ASN A 209 11.73 -10.61 -4.91
CA ASN A 209 12.84 -11.56 -5.00
C ASN A 209 12.31 -12.94 -4.58
N PRO A 210 12.26 -13.94 -5.49
CA PRO A 210 11.76 -15.28 -5.17
C PRO A 210 12.55 -15.98 -4.06
N GLU A 211 13.84 -15.66 -3.87
CA GLU A 211 14.66 -16.24 -2.80
C GLU A 211 14.16 -15.87 -1.38
N ARG A 212 13.31 -14.84 -1.27
CA ARG A 212 12.71 -14.41 0.02
C ARG A 212 11.40 -15.11 0.32
N LEU A 213 10.93 -16.00 -0.54
CA LEU A 213 9.72 -16.78 -0.30
C LEU A 213 10.00 -17.86 0.75
N ASP A 214 9.12 -17.93 1.75
CA ASP A 214 9.12 -18.99 2.75
C ASP A 214 7.83 -19.80 2.63
N MET A 215 7.93 -20.91 1.90
CA MET A 215 6.79 -21.79 1.67
C MET A 215 6.36 -22.51 2.95
N HIS A 216 7.27 -22.79 3.88
CA HIS A 216 6.91 -23.43 5.14
C HIS A 216 6.07 -22.48 5.99
N ALA A 217 6.48 -21.22 6.13
CA ALA A 217 5.70 -20.19 6.79
C ALA A 217 4.32 -20.01 6.12
N LEU A 218 4.25 -20.04 4.79
CA LEU A 218 2.97 -19.95 4.07
C LEU A 218 2.02 -21.12 4.39
N HIS A 219 2.55 -22.36 4.50
CA HIS A 219 1.73 -23.50 4.92
C HIS A 219 1.17 -23.31 6.34
N VAL A 220 2.01 -22.89 7.30
CA VAL A 220 1.56 -22.60 8.67
C VAL A 220 0.45 -21.53 8.70
N LYS A 221 0.61 -20.46 7.91
CA LYS A 221 -0.42 -19.41 7.77
C LYS A 221 -1.71 -19.97 7.15
N GLY A 222 -1.62 -20.85 6.14
CA GLY A 222 -2.77 -21.52 5.52
C GLY A 222 -3.55 -22.40 6.50
N GLU A 223 -2.85 -23.14 7.37
CA GLU A 223 -3.49 -23.89 8.45
C GLU A 223 -4.24 -22.97 9.42
N ALA A 224 -3.65 -21.82 9.79
CA ALA A 224 -4.30 -20.82 10.62
C ALA A 224 -5.56 -20.26 9.95
N PHE A 225 -5.52 -19.99 8.64
CA PHE A 225 -6.69 -19.59 7.86
C PHE A 225 -7.81 -20.63 7.92
N LEU A 226 -7.49 -21.91 7.69
CA LEU A 226 -8.49 -22.98 7.67
C LEU A 226 -9.11 -23.21 9.05
N LYS A 227 -8.30 -23.12 10.10
CA LYS A 227 -8.78 -23.17 11.49
C LYS A 227 -9.74 -22.03 11.79
N ALA A 228 -9.49 -20.83 11.25
CA ALA A 228 -10.39 -19.68 11.39
C ALA A 228 -11.65 -19.80 10.52
N ASN A 229 -11.60 -20.58 9.44
CA ASN A 229 -12.68 -20.76 8.46
C ASN A 229 -13.05 -22.25 8.30
N GLY A 230 -13.48 -22.89 9.38
CA GLY A 230 -13.66 -24.36 9.42
C GLY A 230 -14.61 -24.96 8.37
N SER A 231 -15.53 -24.18 7.80
CA SER A 231 -16.38 -24.60 6.68
C SER A 231 -15.61 -24.90 5.39
N LEU A 232 -14.37 -24.42 5.30
CA LEU A 232 -13.48 -24.56 4.15
C LEU A 232 -12.45 -25.68 4.30
N ALA A 233 -12.43 -26.40 5.44
CA ALA A 233 -11.41 -27.41 5.74
C ALA A 233 -11.35 -28.57 4.72
N GLY A 234 -12.45 -28.87 4.03
CA GLY A 234 -12.53 -29.91 3.00
C GLY A 234 -12.15 -29.46 1.59
N TYR A 235 -11.68 -28.23 1.41
CA TYR A 235 -11.28 -27.71 0.10
C TYR A 235 -9.87 -28.18 -0.25
N THR A 236 -9.63 -28.45 -1.53
CA THR A 236 -8.28 -28.71 -2.04
C THR A 236 -7.46 -27.44 -1.95
N GLN A 237 -6.29 -27.55 -1.34
CA GLN A 237 -5.40 -26.42 -1.09
C GLN A 237 -4.24 -26.43 -2.07
N GLU A 238 -3.89 -25.25 -2.56
CA GLU A 238 -2.73 -25.02 -3.39
C GLU A 238 -1.92 -23.87 -2.78
N TYR A 239 -0.60 -24.05 -2.66
CA TYR A 239 0.30 -23.08 -2.07
C TYR A 239 1.26 -22.56 -3.13
N ARG A 240 1.28 -21.24 -3.35
CA ARG A 240 2.11 -20.61 -4.38
C ARG A 240 3.02 -19.53 -3.79
N GLY A 241 4.27 -19.53 -4.22
CA GLY A 241 5.13 -18.35 -4.13
C GLY A 241 5.02 -17.59 -5.45
N LEU A 242 4.68 -16.30 -5.40
CA LEU A 242 4.51 -15.46 -6.58
C LEU A 242 5.54 -14.33 -6.57
N SER A 243 6.11 -14.04 -7.74
CA SER A 243 7.19 -13.08 -7.91
C SER A 243 7.06 -12.28 -9.22
N LEU A 244 8.08 -11.48 -9.54
CA LEU A 244 8.13 -10.78 -10.83
C LEU A 244 8.25 -11.75 -12.01
N GLU A 245 8.73 -12.97 -11.77
CA GLU A 245 8.85 -14.02 -12.80
C GLU A 245 7.48 -14.63 -13.17
N ASP A 246 6.46 -14.40 -12.33
CA ASP A 246 5.10 -14.96 -12.48
C ASP A 246 4.08 -13.94 -13.03
N MET A 247 4.52 -12.74 -13.44
CA MET A 247 3.67 -11.72 -14.07
C MET A 247 3.36 -12.05 -15.54
#